data_AF-A0A939S9E9-F1
#
_entry.id   AF-A0A939S9E9-F1
#
_cell.length_a   1.000
_cell.length_b   1.000
_cell.length_c   1.000
_cell.angle_alpha   90.00
_cell.angle_beta   90.00
_cell.angle_gamma   90.00
#
_symmetry.space_group_name_H-M   'P 1'
#
loop_
_entity.id
_entity.type
_entity.pdbx_description
1 polymer ?
#
loop_
_entity_poly.entity_id
_entity_poly.type
_entity_poly.pdbx_seq_one_letter_code
_entity_poly.pdbx_strand_id
1 'polypeptide(L)'
;MPNDGAPPAEGSEPLRDEPAGDVRVRSTELVAPGRVWDVRRERFAFGDGELTRDYVDHPGAVAALALDEAGRVLLIRQYRHAIAHRDWEIPAGLMDAPGESGADAARRELAEETDLEAERWDLLLDVWTSPGGSSEAVRVFLARDLRSARAPFEREGEEAELLLRWEPLDSAAEAVLAGRVRNAIAAAAVLAAVAARARGWSTLRPADAPWTARDLARGQRSSPSP
;
A
#
# COMPACT_ATOMS: atom_id res chain seq x y z
N MET A 1 -20.96 -50.11 18.44
CA MET A 1 -19.66 -50.25 17.77
C MET A 1 -19.50 -49.08 16.81
N PRO A 2 -18.32 -48.46 16.76
CA PRO A 2 -18.15 -47.02 16.74
C PRO A 2 -18.49 -46.34 15.41
N ASN A 3 -18.98 -45.12 15.59
CA ASN A 3 -19.20 -44.05 14.62
C ASN A 3 -17.94 -43.83 13.76
N ASP A 4 -18.01 -44.17 12.48
CA ASP A 4 -17.03 -43.75 11.48
C ASP A 4 -17.16 -42.23 11.33
N GLY A 5 -16.40 -41.52 12.17
CA GLY A 5 -16.23 -40.08 12.10
C GLY A 5 -15.63 -39.74 10.75
N ALA A 6 -16.50 -39.36 9.81
CA ALA A 6 -16.10 -38.67 8.60
C ALA A 6 -15.16 -37.51 8.99
N PRO A 7 -14.04 -37.31 8.27
CA PRO A 7 -13.18 -36.16 8.51
C PRO A 7 -14.01 -34.88 8.38
N PRO A 8 -13.75 -33.83 9.19
CA PRO A 8 -14.45 -32.56 9.04
C PRO A 8 -14.27 -32.05 7.62
N ALA A 9 -15.36 -31.56 7.02
CA ALA A 9 -15.35 -31.03 5.65
C ALA A 9 -14.29 -29.93 5.54
N GLU A 10 -13.37 -30.06 4.58
CA GLU A 10 -12.45 -28.99 4.21
C GLU A 10 -13.25 -27.73 3.80
N GLY A 11 -12.93 -26.58 4.41
CA GLY A 11 -13.15 -25.27 3.80
C GLY A 11 -14.42 -24.47 4.18
N SER A 12 -14.82 -24.41 5.45
CA SER A 12 -15.91 -23.50 5.88
C SER A 12 -15.48 -22.09 6.31
N GLU A 13 -14.19 -21.86 6.55
CA GLU A 13 -13.70 -20.52 6.94
C GLU A 13 -13.29 -19.68 5.71
N PRO A 14 -13.58 -18.35 5.71
CA PRO A 14 -13.08 -17.46 4.67
C PRO A 14 -11.54 -17.45 4.61
N LEU A 15 -11.00 -17.40 3.39
CA LEU A 15 -9.57 -17.22 3.16
C LEU A 15 -9.08 -15.93 3.82
N ARG A 16 -8.06 -16.03 4.67
CA ARG A 16 -7.42 -14.89 5.35
C ARG A 16 -5.96 -15.18 5.66
N ASP A 17 -5.17 -14.13 5.75
CA ASP A 17 -3.86 -14.18 6.40
C ASP A 17 -4.04 -14.31 7.92
N GLU A 18 -3.04 -14.89 8.59
CA GLU A 18 -3.05 -15.09 10.03
C GLU A 18 -1.84 -14.40 10.67
N PRO A 19 -2.02 -13.70 11.80
CA PRO A 19 -0.89 -13.18 12.55
C PRO A 19 -0.04 -14.36 13.05
N ALA A 20 1.28 -14.19 13.05
CA ALA A 20 2.23 -15.25 13.43
C ALA A 20 2.15 -15.71 14.91
N GLY A 21 1.24 -15.16 15.72
CA GLY A 21 1.14 -15.41 17.15
C GLY A 21 2.35 -14.84 17.92
N ASP A 22 2.74 -15.50 19.00
CA ASP A 22 3.83 -15.06 19.89
C ASP A 22 5.22 -15.39 19.32
N VAL A 23 5.64 -14.67 18.28
CA VAL A 23 7.05 -14.66 17.84
C VAL A 23 7.86 -13.74 18.76
N ARG A 24 8.61 -14.34 19.69
CA ARG A 24 9.43 -13.57 20.64
C ARG A 24 10.72 -13.06 20.00
N VAL A 25 10.78 -11.75 19.75
CA VAL A 25 12.02 -11.04 19.39
C VAL A 25 12.98 -11.04 20.59
N ARG A 26 14.24 -11.40 20.34
CA ARG A 26 15.32 -11.50 21.33
C ARG A 26 16.21 -10.26 21.32
N SER A 27 16.49 -9.72 20.14
CA SER A 27 17.28 -8.52 19.96
C SER A 27 16.94 -7.83 18.66
N THR A 28 16.99 -6.51 18.65
CA THR A 28 16.87 -5.65 17.46
C THR A 28 18.11 -4.76 17.37
N GLU A 29 18.73 -4.70 16.20
CA GLU A 29 19.95 -3.95 15.91
C GLU A 29 19.71 -3.03 14.69
N LEU A 30 20.15 -1.77 14.77
CA LEU A 30 20.23 -0.89 13.61
C LEU A 30 21.49 -1.24 12.81
N VAL A 31 21.33 -1.82 11.63
CA VAL A 31 22.45 -2.23 10.76
C VAL A 31 22.96 -1.04 9.96
N ALA A 32 22.04 -0.25 9.40
CA ALA A 32 22.37 0.95 8.65
C ALA A 32 21.23 1.98 8.74
N PRO A 33 21.53 3.24 9.13
CA PRO A 33 20.55 4.32 9.03
C PRO A 33 20.36 4.72 7.57
N GLY A 34 19.13 5.03 7.18
CA GLY A 34 18.83 5.58 5.85
C GLY A 34 18.20 6.97 5.91
N ARG A 35 18.01 7.59 4.73
CA ARG A 35 17.36 8.91 4.63
C ARG A 35 15.85 8.82 4.87
N VAL A 36 15.23 7.72 4.45
CA VAL A 36 13.78 7.52 4.48
C VAL A 36 13.38 6.33 5.36
N TRP A 37 14.20 5.27 5.36
CA TRP A 37 14.00 4.06 6.15
C TRP A 37 15.34 3.47 6.55
N ASP A 38 15.35 2.75 7.67
CA ASP A 38 16.53 2.08 8.21
C ASP A 38 16.59 0.62 7.74
N VAL A 39 17.78 0.03 7.81
CA VAL A 39 17.94 -1.43 7.76
C VAL A 39 18.13 -1.93 9.19
N ARG A 40 17.23 -2.81 9.63
CA ARG A 40 17.28 -3.44 10.96
C ARG A 40 17.58 -4.93 10.84
N ARG A 41 18.23 -5.45 11.88
CA ARG A 41 18.43 -6.88 12.10
C ARG A 41 17.70 -7.32 13.34
N GLU A 42 16.94 -8.40 13.24
CA GLU A 42 16.32 -9.03 14.40
C GLU A 42 16.70 -10.49 14.55
N ARG A 43 16.88 -10.89 15.81
CA ARG A 43 16.92 -12.30 16.22
C ARG A 43 15.64 -12.63 16.94
N PHE A 44 15.00 -13.74 16.59
CA PHE A 44 13.72 -14.13 17.17
C PHE A 44 13.59 -15.65 17.29
N ALA A 45 12.82 -16.08 18.29
CA ALA A 45 12.50 -17.49 18.48
C ALA A 45 11.56 -17.97 17.37
N PHE A 46 11.86 -19.12 16.76
CA PHE A 46 11.05 -19.73 15.73
C PHE A 46 11.11 -21.25 15.82
N GLY A 47 9.96 -21.89 16.09
CA GLY A 47 9.91 -23.31 16.47
C GLY A 47 10.80 -23.58 17.68
N ASP A 48 11.62 -24.62 17.61
CA ASP A 48 12.59 -24.98 18.66
C ASP A 48 13.92 -24.21 18.55
N GLY A 49 14.03 -23.26 17.61
CA GLY A 49 15.29 -22.58 17.28
C GLY A 49 15.22 -21.05 17.33
N GLU A 50 16.30 -20.43 16.85
CA GLU A 50 16.41 -18.99 16.66
C GLU A 50 16.75 -18.70 15.19
N LEU A 51 16.10 -17.68 14.62
CA LEU A 51 16.41 -17.17 13.30
C LEU A 51 16.85 -15.71 13.38
N THR A 52 17.65 -15.29 12.41
CA THR A 52 18.07 -13.91 12.21
C THR A 52 17.56 -13.41 10.85
N ARG A 53 17.01 -12.21 10.80
CA ARG A 53 16.58 -11.55 9.56
C ARG A 53 16.98 -10.08 9.55
N ASP A 54 17.43 -9.63 8.39
CA ASP A 54 17.61 -8.23 8.07
C ASP A 54 16.42 -7.77 7.23
N TYR A 55 15.91 -6.57 7.48
CA TYR A 55 14.79 -6.00 6.75
C TYR A 55 14.84 -4.47 6.72
N VAL A 56 14.16 -3.89 5.74
CA VAL A 56 13.90 -2.45 5.65
C VAL A 56 12.77 -2.09 6.61
N ASP A 57 13.07 -1.25 7.59
CA ASP A 57 12.10 -0.71 8.54
C ASP A 57 11.42 0.53 7.95
N HIS A 58 10.29 0.30 7.28
CA HIS A 58 9.58 1.30 6.49
C HIS A 58 8.44 1.96 7.28
N PRO A 59 8.21 3.29 7.15
CA PRO A 59 7.14 3.98 7.88
C PRO A 59 5.71 3.55 7.47
N GLY A 60 5.60 2.93 6.29
CA GLY A 60 4.36 2.69 5.57
C GLY A 60 4.04 3.85 4.61
N ALA A 61 3.12 3.62 3.68
CA ALA A 61 2.72 4.61 2.69
C ALA A 61 1.23 4.53 2.37
N VAL A 62 0.70 5.56 1.75
CA VAL A 62 -0.66 5.60 1.24
C VAL A 62 -0.64 5.89 -0.25
N ALA A 63 -1.69 5.48 -0.94
CA ALA A 63 -1.85 5.76 -2.37
C ALA A 63 -3.31 6.07 -2.71
N ALA A 64 -3.52 6.88 -3.73
CA ALA A 64 -4.85 7.30 -4.19
C ALA A 64 -5.05 6.93 -5.66
N LEU A 65 -5.93 5.97 -5.92
CA LEU A 65 -6.45 5.72 -7.27
C LEU A 65 -7.60 6.71 -7.54
N ALA A 66 -7.29 7.83 -8.19
CA ALA A 66 -8.30 8.79 -8.61
C ALA A 66 -9.05 8.29 -9.86
N LEU A 67 -10.38 8.17 -9.77
CA LEU A 67 -11.26 7.71 -10.84
C LEU A 67 -12.27 8.81 -11.19
N ASP A 68 -12.26 9.25 -12.45
CA ASP A 68 -13.18 10.28 -12.94
C ASP A 68 -14.54 9.71 -13.42
N GLU A 69 -15.47 10.60 -13.73
CA GLU A 69 -16.80 10.27 -14.25
C GLU A 69 -16.78 9.57 -15.62
N ALA A 70 -15.69 9.72 -16.38
CA ALA A 70 -15.48 9.06 -17.66
C ALA A 70 -14.88 7.65 -17.52
N GLY A 71 -14.69 7.16 -16.29
CA GLY A 71 -14.12 5.84 -16.01
C GLY A 71 -12.63 5.75 -16.27
N ARG A 72 -11.91 6.88 -16.20
CA ARG A 72 -10.46 6.96 -16.35
C ARG A 72 -9.78 7.10 -15.00
N VAL A 73 -8.63 6.46 -14.87
CA VAL A 73 -7.74 6.60 -13.71
C VAL A 73 -6.64 7.61 -14.01
N LEU A 74 -6.23 8.34 -12.99
CA LEU A 74 -5.05 9.20 -13.07
C LEU A 74 -3.80 8.40 -12.75
N LEU A 75 -2.83 8.46 -13.65
CA LEU A 75 -1.48 7.93 -13.46
C LEU A 75 -0.47 9.07 -13.45
N ILE A 76 0.58 8.88 -12.67
CA ILE A 76 1.76 9.76 -12.64
C ILE A 76 2.97 9.00 -13.19
N ARG A 77 3.89 9.67 -13.87
CA ARG A 77 5.17 9.09 -14.29
C ARG A 77 6.31 9.74 -13.54
N GLN A 78 6.96 8.97 -12.69
CA GLN A 78 8.07 9.42 -11.85
C GLN A 78 9.34 8.66 -12.24
N TYR A 79 10.51 9.29 -12.06
CA TYR A 79 11.78 8.57 -12.13
C TYR A 79 12.07 7.89 -10.79
N ARG A 80 12.35 6.59 -10.81
CA ARG A 80 12.75 5.81 -9.64
C ARG A 80 14.19 5.36 -9.79
N HIS A 81 15.09 5.94 -9.00
CA HIS A 81 16.51 5.66 -9.09
C HIS A 81 16.86 4.18 -8.85
N ALA A 82 16.20 3.53 -7.88
CA ALA A 82 16.46 2.13 -7.51
C ALA A 82 16.27 1.13 -8.66
N ILE A 83 15.40 1.45 -9.63
CA ILE A 83 15.18 0.65 -10.83
C ILE A 83 15.72 1.34 -12.10
N ALA A 84 16.26 2.55 -12.00
CA ALA A 84 16.71 3.38 -13.12
C ALA A 84 15.65 3.54 -14.23
N HIS A 85 14.38 3.60 -13.87
CA HIS A 85 13.26 3.70 -14.80
C HIS A 85 12.37 4.90 -14.49
N ARG A 86 11.60 5.31 -15.51
CA ARG A 86 10.40 6.11 -15.33
C ARG A 86 9.19 5.22 -15.45
N ASP A 87 8.60 4.81 -14.34
CA ASP A 87 7.42 3.96 -14.30
C ASP A 87 6.14 4.77 -14.09
N TRP A 88 5.03 4.18 -14.53
CA TRP A 88 3.70 4.72 -14.30
C TRP A 88 3.19 4.20 -12.96
N GLU A 89 2.79 5.14 -12.11
CA GLU A 89 2.32 4.92 -10.75
C GLU A 89 0.97 5.60 -10.54
N ILE A 90 0.40 5.42 -9.35
CA ILE A 90 -0.71 6.23 -8.85
C ILE A 90 -0.15 7.19 -7.79
N PRO A 91 -0.81 8.34 -7.54
CA PRO A 91 -0.39 9.25 -6.49
C PRO A 91 -0.19 8.54 -5.15
N ALA A 92 0.94 8.77 -4.50
CA ALA A 92 1.33 8.04 -3.29
C ALA A 92 2.41 8.75 -2.49
N GLY A 93 2.37 8.59 -1.17
CA GLY A 93 3.41 9.12 -0.30
C GLY A 93 3.47 8.48 1.07
N LEU A 94 4.47 8.88 1.83
CA LEU A 94 4.87 8.21 3.07
C LEU A 94 3.97 8.62 4.24
N MET A 95 3.88 7.72 5.22
CA MET A 95 3.28 8.02 6.51
C MET A 95 4.33 8.62 7.47
N ASP A 96 4.78 9.84 7.20
CA ASP A 96 5.84 10.53 7.94
C ASP A 96 5.35 11.60 8.94
N ALA A 97 4.12 12.11 8.77
CA ALA A 97 3.50 13.05 9.69
C ALA A 97 2.99 12.36 10.98
N PRO A 98 3.44 12.78 12.19
CA PRO A 98 2.99 12.17 13.44
C PRO A 98 1.48 12.31 13.66
N GLY A 99 0.81 11.18 13.85
CA GLY A 99 -0.63 11.14 14.16
C GLY A 99 -1.56 11.41 12.98
N GLU A 100 -1.03 11.61 11.76
CA GLU A 100 -1.84 11.75 10.55
C GLU A 100 -2.58 10.44 10.23
N SER A 101 -3.86 10.53 9.87
CA SER A 101 -4.62 9.37 9.42
C SER A 101 -4.22 9.01 7.99
N GLY A 102 -4.30 7.73 7.62
CA GLY A 102 -3.97 7.32 6.25
C GLY A 102 -4.85 8.01 5.18
N ALA A 103 -6.10 8.32 5.53
CA ALA A 103 -6.99 9.03 4.62
C ALA A 103 -6.60 10.50 4.43
N ASP A 104 -6.10 11.15 5.48
CA ASP A 104 -5.62 12.54 5.40
C ASP A 104 -4.30 12.62 4.62
N ALA A 105 -3.38 11.70 4.87
CA ALA A 105 -2.17 11.55 4.08
C ALA A 105 -2.51 11.36 2.60
N ALA A 106 -3.42 10.45 2.26
CA ALA A 106 -3.78 10.19 0.86
C ALA A 106 -4.43 11.41 0.16
N ARG A 107 -5.18 12.22 0.89
CA ARG A 107 -5.75 13.48 0.39
C ARG A 107 -4.67 14.52 0.11
N ARG A 108 -3.72 14.65 1.04
CA ARG A 108 -2.57 15.55 0.91
C ARG A 108 -1.74 15.18 -0.31
N GLU A 109 -1.34 13.92 -0.42
CA GLU A 109 -0.54 13.42 -1.56
C GLU A 109 -1.27 13.60 -2.90
N LEU A 110 -2.57 13.29 -2.98
CA LEU A 110 -3.33 13.53 -4.20
C LEU A 110 -3.30 15.02 -4.60
N ALA A 111 -3.46 15.93 -3.63
CA ALA A 111 -3.43 17.36 -3.89
C ALA A 111 -2.04 17.84 -4.31
N GLU A 112 -0.98 17.44 -3.60
CA GLU A 112 0.41 17.86 -3.83
C GLU A 112 0.92 17.35 -5.18
N GLU A 113 0.65 16.09 -5.54
CA GLU A 113 1.19 15.49 -6.77
C GLU A 113 0.35 15.80 -8.01
N THR A 114 -0.94 16.10 -7.87
CA THR A 114 -1.86 16.18 -9.04
C THR A 114 -2.70 17.44 -9.13
N ASP A 115 -2.68 18.30 -8.12
CA ASP A 115 -3.55 19.48 -8.00
C ASP A 115 -5.06 19.10 -8.02
N LEU A 116 -5.40 17.90 -7.50
CA LEU A 116 -6.77 17.40 -7.39
C LEU A 116 -7.19 17.15 -5.94
N GLU A 117 -8.49 17.32 -5.71
CA GLU A 117 -9.19 16.91 -4.50
C GLU A 117 -10.34 15.97 -4.88
N ALA A 118 -10.81 15.17 -3.93
CA ALA A 118 -11.94 14.27 -4.11
C ALA A 118 -12.92 14.38 -2.94
N GLU A 119 -14.22 14.27 -3.21
CA GLU A 119 -15.26 14.27 -2.16
C GLU A 119 -15.46 12.88 -1.58
N ARG A 120 -15.36 11.86 -2.43
CA ARG A 120 -15.64 10.49 -2.03
C ARG A 120 -14.36 9.68 -1.96
N TRP A 121 -14.10 9.19 -0.75
CA TRP A 121 -12.96 8.34 -0.45
C TRP A 121 -13.46 7.02 0.10
N ASP A 122 -13.05 5.95 -0.54
CA ASP A 122 -13.32 4.59 -0.08
C ASP A 122 -11.99 3.83 0.00
N LEU A 123 -11.86 2.95 0.97
CA LEU A 123 -10.69 2.10 1.08
C LEU A 123 -10.78 0.95 0.08
N LEU A 124 -9.79 0.87 -0.82
CA LEU A 124 -9.78 -0.08 -1.92
C LEU A 124 -9.10 -1.39 -1.50
N LEU A 125 -7.84 -1.32 -1.05
CA LEU A 125 -7.06 -2.49 -0.63
C LEU A 125 -5.90 -2.06 0.29
N ASP A 126 -5.39 -3.02 1.06
CA ASP A 126 -4.12 -2.90 1.78
C ASP A 126 -3.15 -3.95 1.23
N VAL A 127 -1.88 -3.61 1.04
CA VAL A 127 -0.84 -4.54 0.56
C VAL A 127 0.45 -4.37 1.35
N TRP A 128 1.16 -5.48 1.55
CA TRP A 128 2.59 -5.46 1.85
C TRP A 128 3.37 -5.61 0.55
N THR A 129 4.35 -4.73 0.33
CA THR A 129 5.05 -4.66 -0.96
C THR A 129 6.09 -5.77 -1.13
N SER A 130 6.83 -6.08 -0.07
CA SER A 130 7.90 -7.09 -0.07
C SER A 130 8.05 -7.76 1.30
N PRO A 131 7.11 -8.64 1.72
CA PRO A 131 7.07 -9.23 3.08
C PRO A 131 8.34 -9.97 3.51
N GLY A 132 9.16 -10.42 2.55
CA GLY A 132 10.41 -11.11 2.84
C GLY A 132 11.55 -10.20 3.30
N GLY A 133 11.45 -8.88 3.10
CA GLY A 133 12.56 -7.96 3.35
C GLY A 133 12.18 -6.51 3.68
N SER A 134 10.90 -6.17 3.76
CA SER A 134 10.42 -4.83 4.12
C SER A 134 9.19 -4.92 5.03
N SER A 135 9.11 -4.03 6.02
CA SER A 135 7.91 -3.81 6.83
C SER A 135 6.90 -2.87 6.16
N GLU A 136 7.13 -2.46 4.91
CA GLU A 136 6.26 -1.56 4.18
C GLU A 136 4.85 -2.14 3.99
N ALA A 137 3.88 -1.48 4.63
CA ALA A 137 2.46 -1.61 4.35
C ALA A 137 1.98 -0.38 3.59
N VAL A 138 1.25 -0.60 2.49
CA VAL A 138 0.63 0.45 1.68
C VAL A 138 -0.88 0.32 1.74
N ARG A 139 -1.55 1.43 2.03
CA ARG A 139 -3.01 1.52 1.99
C ARG A 139 -3.45 2.32 0.78
N VAL A 140 -4.26 1.69 -0.07
CA VAL A 140 -4.75 2.31 -1.30
C VAL A 140 -6.21 2.71 -1.14
N PHE A 141 -6.49 3.97 -1.47
CA PHE A 141 -7.83 4.52 -1.51
C PHE A 141 -8.32 4.69 -2.94
N LEU A 142 -9.63 4.54 -3.14
CA LEU A 142 -10.33 4.96 -4.34
C LEU A 142 -10.87 6.38 -4.09
N ALA A 143 -10.40 7.35 -4.88
CA ALA A 143 -10.83 8.73 -4.82
C ALA A 143 -11.77 9.04 -6.00
N ARG A 144 -12.96 9.56 -5.71
CA ARG A 144 -14.02 9.86 -6.69
C ARG A 144 -14.65 11.22 -6.40
N ASP A 145 -15.46 11.69 -7.34
CA ASP A 145 -16.10 13.01 -7.29
C ASP A 145 -15.01 14.09 -7.20
N LEU A 146 -14.17 14.08 -8.23
CA LEU A 146 -12.91 14.82 -8.31
C LEU A 146 -13.16 16.28 -8.70
N ARG A 147 -12.35 17.18 -8.13
CA ARG A 147 -12.30 18.60 -8.46
C ARG A 147 -10.86 19.11 -8.44
N SER A 148 -10.63 20.27 -9.04
CA SER A 148 -9.35 20.97 -8.89
C SER A 148 -9.11 21.37 -7.43
N ALA A 149 -7.88 21.21 -6.97
CA ALA A 149 -7.44 21.71 -5.67
C ALA A 149 -7.50 23.24 -5.61
N ARG A 150 -7.58 23.78 -4.39
CA ARG A 150 -7.72 25.23 -4.17
C ARG A 150 -6.52 26.05 -4.63
N ALA A 151 -5.33 25.47 -4.56
CA ALA A 151 -4.09 26.11 -5.00
C ALA A 151 -3.16 25.02 -5.55
N PRO A 152 -2.38 25.33 -6.61
CA PRO A 152 -1.38 24.42 -7.10
C PRO A 152 -0.26 24.26 -6.06
N PHE A 153 0.30 23.07 -5.97
CA PHE A 153 1.47 22.81 -5.13
C PHE A 153 2.75 22.89 -5.96
N GLU A 154 3.79 23.55 -5.43
CA GLU A 154 5.09 23.60 -6.07
C GLU A 154 5.82 22.28 -5.80
N ARG A 155 5.89 21.42 -6.83
CA ARG A 155 6.56 20.11 -6.75
C ARG A 155 8.06 20.28 -6.80
N GLU A 156 8.78 19.64 -5.88
CA GLU A 156 10.24 19.71 -5.77
C GLU A 156 10.90 18.34 -6.03
N GLY A 157 12.23 18.32 -6.20
CA GLY A 157 12.98 17.07 -6.32
C GLY A 157 12.55 16.20 -7.51
N GLU A 158 12.31 14.90 -7.24
CA GLU A 158 11.87 13.95 -8.26
C GLU A 158 10.44 14.22 -8.75
N GLU A 159 9.65 14.95 -7.98
CA GLU A 159 8.25 15.26 -8.30
C GLU A 159 8.11 16.45 -9.27
N ALA A 160 9.15 17.28 -9.39
CA ALA A 160 9.17 18.42 -10.31
C ALA A 160 8.99 18.01 -11.79
N GLU A 161 9.23 16.74 -12.12
CA GLU A 161 9.12 16.20 -13.48
C GLU A 161 7.93 15.22 -13.66
N LEU A 162 6.98 15.20 -12.72
CA LEU A 162 5.82 14.32 -12.84
C LEU A 162 5.03 14.61 -14.12
N LEU A 163 4.70 13.55 -14.84
CA LEU A 163 3.76 13.62 -15.96
C LEU A 163 2.45 12.95 -15.58
N LEU A 164 1.37 13.69 -15.71
CA LEU A 164 0.02 13.22 -15.46
C LEU A 164 -0.59 12.60 -16.72
N ARG A 165 -1.29 11.48 -16.57
CA ARG A 165 -2.03 10.83 -17.65
C ARG A 165 -3.35 10.28 -17.15
N TRP A 166 -4.45 10.71 -17.78
CA TRP A 166 -5.73 10.03 -17.67
C TRP A 166 -5.78 8.83 -18.61
N GLU A 167 -6.07 7.66 -18.08
CA GLU A 167 -6.16 6.42 -18.85
C GLU A 167 -7.47 5.70 -18.51
N PRO A 168 -8.25 5.18 -19.48
CA PRO A 168 -9.39 4.31 -19.17
C PRO A 168 -8.98 3.17 -18.25
N LEU A 169 -9.78 2.89 -17.21
CA LEU A 169 -9.45 1.85 -16.21
C LEU A 169 -9.11 0.49 -16.85
N ASP A 170 -9.87 0.12 -17.89
CA ASP A 170 -9.66 -1.13 -18.62
C ASP A 170 -8.35 -1.13 -19.41
N SER A 171 -7.99 -0.02 -20.05
CA SER A 171 -6.71 0.12 -20.77
C SER A 171 -5.51 0.14 -19.82
N ALA A 172 -5.67 0.72 -18.62
CA ALA A 172 -4.66 0.64 -17.57
C ALA A 172 -4.48 -0.82 -17.10
N ALA A 173 -5.57 -1.56 -16.92
CA ALA A 173 -5.52 -2.97 -16.54
C ALA A 173 -4.85 -3.83 -17.63
N GLU A 174 -5.17 -3.60 -18.90
CA GLU A 174 -4.47 -4.24 -20.02
C GLU A 174 -2.97 -3.92 -20.03
N ALA A 175 -2.58 -2.68 -19.70
CA ALA A 175 -1.17 -2.30 -19.62
C ALA A 175 -0.44 -3.02 -18.47
N VAL A 176 -1.11 -3.22 -17.33
CA VAL A 176 -0.60 -4.02 -16.21
C VAL A 176 -0.44 -5.49 -16.63
N LEU A 177 -1.50 -6.10 -17.17
CA LEU A 177 -1.49 -7.51 -17.56
C LEU A 177 -0.51 -7.81 -18.70
N ALA A 178 -0.29 -6.86 -19.60
CA ALA A 178 0.73 -6.95 -20.66
C ALA A 178 2.17 -6.66 -20.16
N GLY A 179 2.35 -6.36 -18.88
CA GLY A 179 3.66 -6.03 -18.29
C GLY A 179 4.23 -4.69 -18.77
N ARG A 180 3.41 -3.79 -19.33
CA ARG A 180 3.81 -2.43 -19.73
C ARG A 180 3.83 -1.47 -18.54
N VAL A 181 2.99 -1.72 -17.54
CA VAL A 181 3.01 -1.08 -16.22
C VAL A 181 3.39 -2.13 -15.19
N ARG A 182 4.42 -1.85 -14.38
CA ARG A 182 5.04 -2.83 -13.46
C ARG A 182 5.07 -2.40 -12.00
N ASN A 183 4.73 -1.14 -11.70
CA ASN A 183 4.65 -0.68 -10.32
C ASN A 183 3.60 -1.53 -9.57
N ALA A 184 4.02 -2.18 -8.48
CA ALA A 184 3.21 -3.18 -7.80
C ALA A 184 1.95 -2.57 -7.16
N ILE A 185 2.06 -1.35 -6.61
CA ILE A 185 0.95 -0.64 -5.97
C ILE A 185 -0.09 -0.24 -7.04
N ALA A 186 0.37 0.37 -8.14
CA ALA A 186 -0.50 0.73 -9.25
C ALA A 186 -1.18 -0.50 -9.88
N ALA A 187 -0.43 -1.59 -10.09
CA ALA A 187 -0.96 -2.84 -10.61
C ALA A 187 -2.06 -3.41 -9.69
N ALA A 188 -1.80 -3.50 -8.38
CA ALA A 188 -2.77 -3.97 -7.41
C ALA A 188 -4.03 -3.08 -7.38
N ALA A 189 -3.85 -1.76 -7.36
CA ALA A 189 -4.93 -0.78 -7.33
C ALA A 189 -5.84 -0.88 -8.56
N VAL A 190 -5.25 -0.87 -9.75
CA VAL A 190 -5.99 -0.94 -11.01
C VAL A 190 -6.79 -2.25 -11.10
N LEU A 191 -6.16 -3.39 -10.82
CA LEU A 191 -6.83 -4.69 -10.90
C LEU A 191 -7.92 -4.85 -9.83
N ALA A 192 -7.68 -4.35 -8.61
CA ALA A 192 -8.69 -4.33 -7.55
C ALA A 192 -9.87 -3.43 -7.92
N ALA A 193 -9.63 -2.27 -8.53
CA ALA A 193 -10.69 -1.38 -8.97
C ALA A 193 -11.53 -1.99 -10.10
N VAL A 194 -10.92 -2.71 -11.06
CA VAL A 194 -11.66 -3.48 -12.06
C VAL A 194 -12.57 -4.52 -11.39
N ALA A 195 -12.03 -5.28 -10.43
CA ALA A 195 -12.79 -6.29 -9.70
C ALA A 195 -13.90 -5.70 -8.82
N ALA A 196 -13.65 -4.56 -8.18
CA ALA A 196 -14.64 -3.84 -7.37
C ALA A 196 -15.76 -3.27 -8.26
N ARG A 197 -15.41 -2.63 -9.39
CA ARG A 197 -16.37 -2.11 -10.37
C ARG A 197 -17.29 -3.21 -10.90
N ALA A 198 -16.74 -4.37 -11.24
CA ALA A 198 -17.51 -5.53 -11.71
C ALA A 198 -18.54 -6.04 -10.68
N ARG A 199 -18.34 -5.75 -9.39
CA ARG A 199 -19.26 -6.08 -8.29
C ARG A 199 -20.07 -4.87 -7.81
N GLY A 200 -20.18 -3.82 -8.64
CA GLY A 200 -20.91 -2.60 -8.29
C GLY A 200 -20.33 -1.86 -7.10
N TRP A 201 -19.01 -1.93 -6.90
CA TRP A 201 -18.28 -1.31 -5.79
C TRP A 201 -18.64 -1.83 -4.39
N SER A 202 -19.33 -2.96 -4.30
CA SER A 202 -19.77 -3.56 -3.02
C SER A 202 -18.64 -4.08 -2.12
N THR A 203 -17.42 -4.24 -2.66
CA THR A 203 -16.25 -4.70 -1.92
C THR A 203 -15.45 -3.58 -1.25
N LEU A 204 -15.82 -2.32 -1.50
CA LEU A 204 -15.12 -1.17 -0.92
C LEU A 204 -15.37 -1.13 0.60
N ARG A 205 -14.34 -0.71 1.33
CA ARG A 205 -14.39 -0.56 2.79
C ARG A 205 -14.46 0.93 3.16
N PRO A 206 -14.97 1.29 4.35
CA PRO A 206 -14.91 2.66 4.85
C PRO A 206 -13.48 3.20 4.88
N ALA A 207 -13.29 4.48 4.56
CA ALA A 207 -11.96 5.12 4.55
C ALA A 207 -11.29 5.16 5.94
N ASP A 208 -12.08 5.10 7.00
CA ASP A 208 -11.66 5.07 8.41
C ASP A 208 -11.50 3.64 8.96
N ALA A 209 -11.60 2.61 8.11
CA ALA A 209 -11.39 1.23 8.54
C ALA A 209 -10.01 1.04 9.20
N PRO A 210 -9.87 0.21 10.25
CA PRO A 210 -8.60 0.05 10.97
C PRO A 210 -7.38 -0.31 10.12
N TRP A 211 -6.24 0.23 10.55
CA TRP A 211 -4.82 0.10 10.15
C TRP A 211 -4.14 -1.26 10.12
N THR A 212 -4.85 -2.39 10.09
CA THR A 212 -4.28 -3.65 10.62
C THR A 212 -2.96 -4.07 9.97
N ALA A 213 -2.80 -3.92 8.65
CA ALA A 213 -1.55 -4.27 7.96
C ALA A 213 -0.33 -3.45 8.42
N ARG A 214 -0.51 -2.15 8.70
CA ARG A 214 0.55 -1.27 9.21
C ARG A 214 0.79 -1.51 10.70
N ASP A 215 -0.27 -1.71 11.48
CA ASP A 215 -0.16 -1.98 12.91
C ASP A 215 0.52 -3.32 13.18
N LEU A 216 0.25 -4.36 12.38
CA LEU A 216 0.92 -5.66 12.45
C LEU A 216 2.38 -5.57 12.02
N ALA A 217 2.67 -4.83 10.95
CA ALA A 217 4.05 -4.63 10.49
C ALA A 217 4.90 -3.83 11.50
N ARG A 218 4.28 -2.92 12.26
CA ARG A 218 4.96 -2.01 13.21
C ARG A 218 4.82 -2.37 14.70
N GLY A 219 3.91 -3.27 15.09
CA GLY A 219 3.64 -3.61 16.50
C GLY A 219 4.91 -3.93 17.31
N GLN A 220 4.94 -3.59 18.61
CA GLN A 220 6.08 -3.62 19.57
C GLN A 220 7.47 -3.11 19.10
N ARG A 221 7.67 -2.77 17.82
CA ARG A 221 8.98 -2.49 17.20
C ARG A 221 9.25 -0.98 17.05
N SER A 222 8.36 -0.14 17.55
CA SER A 222 8.44 1.31 17.41
C SER A 222 9.35 1.94 18.47
N SER A 223 10.53 2.35 18.05
CA SER A 223 10.98 3.71 18.36
C SER A 223 11.70 4.23 17.11
N PRO A 224 11.28 5.38 16.54
CA PRO A 224 12.13 6.08 15.60
C PRO A 224 13.42 6.45 16.32
N SER A 225 14.56 6.29 15.65
CA SER A 225 15.77 6.96 16.10
C SER A 225 15.54 8.48 15.98
N PRO A 226 15.96 9.28 16.97
CA PRO A 226 15.83 10.73 16.93
C PRO A 226 16.64 11.37 15.81
#